data_AF-A0A8T1F6D1-F1
#
_entry.id   AF-A0A8T1F6D1-F1
#
_cell.length_a   1.000
_cell.length_b   1.000
_cell.length_c   1.000
_cell.angle_alpha   90.00
_cell.angle_beta   90.00
_cell.angle_gamma   90.00
#
_symmetry.space_group_name_H-M   'P 1'
#
loop_
_entity.id
_entity.type
_entity.pdbx_description
1 polymer ?
#
loop_
_entity_poly.entity_id
_entity_poly.type
_entity_poly.pdbx_seq_one_letter_code
_entity_poly.pdbx_strand_id
1 'polypeptide(L)'
;MGRLPLKEGGGRKERKNVRSSTTFETRLAAIKYYEENGDMSSTVERFFPTLSVEAKRSKKRVVYAWIKDREKIEKACESSVCP
;
A
#
# COMPACT_ATOMS: atom_id res chain seq x y z
N MET A 1 -24.63 -28.57 35.66
CA MET A 1 -23.52 -27.58 35.75
C MET A 1 -23.29 -26.99 34.35
N GLY A 2 -24.05 -25.95 34.02
CA GLY A 2 -24.04 -25.29 32.71
C GLY A 2 -22.84 -24.35 32.57
N ARG A 3 -22.30 -24.24 31.35
CA ARG A 3 -21.18 -23.35 31.02
C ARG A 3 -21.66 -21.89 31.01
N LEU A 4 -20.92 -21.02 31.69
CA LEU A 4 -21.16 -19.57 31.73
C LEU A 4 -20.98 -18.94 30.34
N PRO A 5 -21.78 -17.92 29.99
CA PRO A 5 -21.66 -17.20 28.71
C PRO A 5 -20.45 -16.25 28.73
N LEU A 6 -19.76 -16.19 27.60
CA LEU A 6 -18.57 -15.38 27.37
C LEU A 6 -18.95 -13.89 27.47
N LYS A 7 -18.33 -13.20 28.44
CA LYS A 7 -18.55 -11.79 28.76
C LYS A 7 -18.05 -10.88 27.63
N GLU A 8 -18.90 -9.92 27.29
CA GLU A 8 -18.63 -8.73 26.48
C GLU A 8 -17.37 -7.97 26.93
N GLY A 9 -16.66 -7.39 25.96
CA GLY A 9 -15.74 -6.29 26.19
C GLY A 9 -14.28 -6.62 25.91
N GLY A 10 -13.77 -6.12 24.78
CA GLY A 10 -12.34 -6.10 24.51
C GLY A 10 -12.06 -5.97 23.03
N GLY A 11 -12.10 -4.73 22.55
CA GLY A 11 -12.08 -4.34 21.14
C GLY A 11 -11.17 -5.18 20.27
N ARG A 12 -11.67 -5.47 19.05
CA ARG A 12 -10.82 -5.82 17.91
C ARG A 12 -9.70 -4.78 17.91
N LYS A 13 -8.52 -5.18 18.38
CA LYS A 13 -7.33 -4.35 18.32
C LYS A 13 -7.21 -4.03 16.85
N GLU A 14 -7.55 -2.79 16.47
CA GLU A 14 -7.42 -2.31 15.10
C GLU A 14 -6.08 -2.82 14.63
N ARG A 15 -6.07 -3.55 13.51
CA ARG A 15 -4.84 -4.17 13.02
C ARG A 15 -3.88 -3.02 12.72
N LYS A 16 -3.09 -2.63 13.73
CA LYS A 16 -1.95 -1.71 13.62
C LYS A 16 -0.81 -2.35 12.84
N ASN A 17 -0.99 -3.60 12.42
CA ASN A 17 -0.41 -4.09 11.19
C ASN A 17 -1.34 -3.74 10.02
N VAL A 18 -1.48 -2.43 9.76
CA VAL A 18 -1.60 -1.96 8.37
C VAL A 18 -0.22 -2.27 7.80
N ARG A 19 0.02 -3.57 7.56
CA ARG A 19 1.02 -4.02 6.63
C ARG A 19 0.72 -3.16 5.44
N SER A 20 1.68 -2.31 5.08
CA SER A 20 1.59 -1.38 3.98
C SER A 20 1.48 -2.18 2.68
N SER A 21 0.39 -2.94 2.54
CA SER A 21 -0.15 -3.48 1.32
C SER A 21 -0.47 -2.23 0.55
N THR A 22 0.55 -1.71 -0.12
CA THR A 22 0.42 -0.62 -1.05
C THR A 22 -0.65 -1.09 -2.00
N THR A 23 -1.86 -0.52 -1.85
CA THR A 23 -3.01 -0.85 -2.67
C THR A 23 -2.64 -0.57 -4.11
N PHE A 24 -3.24 -1.30 -5.05
CA PHE A 24 -2.97 -1.07 -6.47
C PHE A 24 -3.22 0.39 -6.85
N GLU A 25 -4.21 1.04 -6.22
CA GLU A 25 -4.47 2.48 -6.28
C GLU A 25 -3.26 3.33 -5.87
N THR A 26 -2.61 3.04 -4.73
CA THR A 26 -1.43 3.79 -4.28
C THR A 26 -0.24 3.59 -5.23
N ARG A 27 -0.10 2.38 -5.81
CA ARG A 27 0.94 2.11 -6.83
C ARG A 27 0.69 2.93 -8.08
N LEU A 28 -0.56 2.95 -8.57
CA LEU A 28 -0.98 3.73 -9.73
C LEU A 28 -0.81 5.23 -9.51
N ALA A 29 -1.21 5.73 -8.34
CA ALA A 29 -1.03 7.13 -7.97
C ALA A 29 0.46 7.52 -7.92
N ALA A 30 1.33 6.64 -7.41
CA ALA A 30 2.77 6.86 -7.43
C ALA A 30 3.35 6.89 -8.85
N ILE A 31 2.89 5.99 -9.73
CA ILE A 31 3.31 5.98 -11.15
C ILE A 31 2.88 7.28 -11.83
N LYS A 32 1.60 7.68 -11.72
CA LYS A 32 1.08 8.92 -12.33
C LYS A 32 1.84 10.14 -11.84
N TYR A 33 2.05 10.25 -10.53
CA TYR A 33 2.79 11.37 -9.96
C TYR A 33 4.23 11.45 -10.47
N TYR A 34 4.89 10.30 -10.66
CA TYR A 34 6.22 10.23 -11.26
C TYR A 34 6.20 10.65 -12.74
N GLU A 35 5.19 10.26 -13.52
CA GLU A 35 5.07 10.71 -14.92
C GLU A 35 4.85 12.23 -15.03
N GLU A 36 4.11 12.82 -14.08
CA GLU A 36 3.84 14.26 -14.06
C GLU A 36 5.01 15.11 -13.54
N ASN A 37 5.72 14.64 -12.51
CA ASN A 37 6.79 15.42 -11.85
C ASN A 37 8.21 15.00 -12.26
N GLY A 38 8.38 13.78 -12.78
CA GLY A 38 9.69 13.19 -13.09
C GLY A 38 10.57 12.82 -11.89
N ASP A 39 10.13 13.09 -10.66
CA ASP A 39 10.98 12.94 -9.46
C ASP A 39 10.56 11.77 -8.55
N MET A 40 11.34 10.68 -8.63
CA MET A 40 11.10 9.44 -7.88
C MET A 40 11.26 9.62 -6.35
N SER A 41 12.14 10.52 -5.94
CA SER A 41 12.38 10.80 -4.53
C SER A 41 11.14 11.41 -3.91
N SER A 42 10.64 12.45 -4.55
CA SER A 42 9.42 13.17 -4.19
C SER A 42 8.20 12.26 -4.20
N THR A 43 8.08 11.36 -5.19
CA THR A 43 7.02 10.34 -5.20
C THR A 43 7.08 9.47 -3.94
N VAL A 44 8.23 8.84 -3.65
CA VAL A 44 8.33 7.93 -2.50
C VAL A 44 8.15 8.67 -1.17
N GLU A 45 8.61 9.90 -1.04
CA GLU A 45 8.40 10.70 0.17
C GLU A 45 6.95 11.12 0.37
N ARG A 46 6.24 11.44 -0.71
CA ARG A 46 4.82 11.82 -0.67
C ARG A 46 3.91 10.65 -0.33
N PHE A 47 4.13 9.50 -0.95
CA PHE A 47 3.30 8.30 -0.75
C PHE A 47 3.74 7.44 0.43
N PHE A 48 5.01 7.53 0.83
CA PHE A 48 5.58 6.77 1.94
C PHE A 48 6.48 7.63 2.85
N PRO A 49 5.93 8.67 3.49
CA PRO A 49 6.71 9.56 4.36
C PRO A 49 7.22 8.84 5.61
N THR A 50 6.48 7.84 6.08
CA THR A 50 6.77 7.09 7.32
C THR A 50 7.82 6.00 7.16
N LEU A 51 8.32 5.77 5.93
CA LEU A 51 9.38 4.80 5.70
C LEU A 51 10.76 5.38 6.06
N SER A 52 11.60 4.57 6.71
CA SER A 52 13.01 4.88 6.92
C SER A 52 13.75 5.09 5.60
N VAL A 53 14.87 5.82 5.63
CA VAL A 53 15.68 6.14 4.45
C VAL A 53 16.07 4.89 3.64
N GLU A 54 16.41 3.80 4.32
CA GLU A 54 16.73 2.52 3.70
C GLU A 54 15.51 1.88 3.00
N ALA A 55 14.35 1.91 3.66
CA ALA A 55 13.11 1.42 3.09
C ALA A 55 12.65 2.28 1.90
N LYS A 56 12.86 3.61 1.94
CA LYS A 56 12.64 4.51 0.81
C LYS A 56 13.51 4.11 -0.39
N ARG A 57 14.81 3.81 -0.19
CA ARG A 57 15.69 3.34 -1.28
C ARG A 57 15.18 2.04 -1.92
N SER A 58 14.78 1.06 -1.11
CA SER A 58 14.18 -0.17 -1.62
C SER A 58 12.87 0.10 -2.35
N LYS A 59 12.02 1.01 -1.82
CA LYS A 59 10.76 1.38 -2.45
C LYS A 59 10.97 2.07 -3.80
N LYS A 60 12.00 2.92 -3.98
CA LYS A 60 12.34 3.51 -5.30
C LYS A 60 12.54 2.42 -6.37
N ARG A 61 13.30 1.36 -6.05
CA ARG A 61 13.49 0.21 -6.96
C ARG A 61 12.18 -0.49 -7.28
N VAL A 62 11.32 -0.63 -6.28
CA VAL A 62 9.99 -1.22 -6.44
C VAL A 62 9.09 -0.34 -7.31
N VAL A 63 9.14 0.99 -7.18
CA VAL A 63 8.38 1.91 -8.04
C VAL A 63 8.87 1.85 -9.49
N TYR A 64 10.18 1.72 -9.74
CA TYR A 64 10.67 1.45 -11.10
C TYR A 64 10.11 0.15 -11.69
N ALA A 65 10.04 -0.92 -10.88
CA ALA A 65 9.38 -2.14 -11.32
C ALA A 65 7.88 -1.92 -11.58
N TRP A 66 7.19 -1.12 -10.75
CA TRP A 66 5.79 -0.78 -10.97
C TRP A 66 5.55 0.02 -12.25
N ILE A 67 6.46 0.92 -12.62
CA ILE A 67 6.38 1.65 -13.90
C ILE A 67 6.51 0.68 -15.07
N LYS A 68 7.45 -0.28 -14.98
CA LYS A 68 7.65 -1.30 -16.02
C LYS A 68 6.46 -2.26 -16.12
N ASP A 69 5.90 -2.65 -14.99
CA ASP A 69 4.73 -3.54 -14.89
C ASP A 69 3.41 -2.76 -14.75
N ARG A 70 3.35 -1.51 -15.23
CA ARG A 70 2.19 -0.63 -15.09
C ARG A 70 0.91 -1.28 -15.61
N GLU A 71 0.95 -1.86 -16.82
CA GLU A 71 -0.20 -2.54 -17.43
C GLU A 71 -0.73 -3.69 -16.55
N LYS A 72 0.16 -4.42 -15.86
CA LYS A 72 -0.24 -5.48 -14.93
C LYS A 72 -0.87 -4.91 -13.67
N ILE A 73 -0.39 -3.76 -13.20
CA ILE A 73 -0.95 -3.05 -12.04
C ILE A 73 -2.33 -2.48 -12.38
N GLU A 74 -2.52 -1.92 -13.58
CA GLU A 74 -3.81 -1.44 -14.08
C GLU A 74 -4.81 -2.60 -14.20
N LYS A 75 -4.41 -3.70 -14.85
CA LYS A 75 -5.25 -4.90 -14.98
C LYS A 75 -5.59 -5.55 -13.63
N ALA A 76 -4.64 -5.57 -12.69
CA ALA A 76 -4.88 -6.07 -11.34
C ALA A 76 -5.76 -5.12 -10.52
N CYS A 77 -5.69 -3.81 -10.75
CA CYS A 77 -6.57 -2.83 -10.14
C CYS A 77 -8.00 -3.01 -10.65
N GLU A 78 -8.19 -3.17 -11.96
CA GLU A 78 -9.48 -3.44 -12.58
C GLU A 78 -10.08 -4.77 -12.09
N SER A 79 -9.26 -5.82 -12.01
CA SER A 79 -9.69 -7.13 -11.50
C SER A 79 -9.98 -7.15 -9.99
N SER A 80 -9.38 -6.25 -9.21
CA SER A 80 -9.64 -6.10 -7.77
C SER A 80 -10.93 -5.31 -7.49
N VAL A 81 -11.49 -4.67 -8.52
CA VAL A 81 -12.78 -3.97 -8.48
C VAL A 81 -13.80 -4.84 -9.22
N CYS A 82 -14.12 -6.01 -8.67
CA CYS A 82 -15.40 -6.66 -8.98
C CYS A 82 -15.88 -7.48 -7.76
N PRO A 83 -17.14 -7.28 -7.33
CA PRO A 83 -17.76 -7.89 -6.15
C PRO A 83 -18.03 -9.40 -6.28
#